data_AF-A0A9D6I1V0-F1
#
_entry.id   AF-A0A9D6I1V0-F1
#
_cell.length_a   1.000
_cell.length_b   1.000
_cell.length_c   1.000
_cell.angle_alpha   90.00
_cell.angle_beta   90.00
_cell.angle_gamma   90.00
#
_symmetry.space_group_name_H-M   'P 1'
#
loop_
_entity.id
_entity.type
_entity.pdbx_description
1 polymer ?
#
loop_
_entity_poly.entity_id
_entity_poly.type
_entity_poly.pdbx_seq_one_letter_code
_entity_poly.pdbx_strand_id
1 'polypeptide(L)'
;MAHQFIGQLTDKIKGAVFGNVGTMIMFRVGVEDAEFLKPQLAPIFGPRDLINLDNYHCYAKLMVKGQTSRPFNMRTYPPVQGNSETAKVVKNLSRMAYGQERELVEQEILARAKLGVSLEQTQPQSEPRFNL
;
A
#
# COMPACT_ATOMS: atom_id res chain seq x y z
N MET A 1 -2.11 13.25 0.08
CA MET A 1 -1.49 11.91 0.03
C MET A 1 -2.15 11.03 1.07
N ALA A 2 -2.32 9.74 0.78
CA ALA A 2 -2.79 8.74 1.74
C ALA A 2 -1.92 7.49 1.59
N HIS A 3 -1.52 6.87 2.70
CA HIS A 3 -0.76 5.63 2.74
C HIS A 3 -1.17 4.80 3.97
N GLN A 4 -0.93 3.49 3.92
CA GLN A 4 -1.28 2.59 5.03
C GLN A 4 -0.13 2.38 6.01
N PHE A 5 1.12 2.41 5.54
CA PHE A 5 2.32 2.17 6.34
C PHE A 5 3.40 3.18 5.99
N ILE A 6 4.02 3.83 6.99
CA ILE A 6 5.08 4.83 6.72
C ILE A 6 6.34 4.17 6.17
N GLY A 7 6.57 2.89 6.52
CA GLY A 7 7.68 2.08 6.01
C GLY A 7 7.70 1.87 4.49
N GLN A 8 6.59 2.14 3.78
CA GLN A 8 6.56 2.10 2.31
C GLN A 8 7.33 3.26 1.67
N LEU A 9 7.59 4.33 2.43
CA LEU A 9 8.29 5.51 1.95
C LEU A 9 9.79 5.36 2.20
N THR A 10 10.61 5.75 1.24
CA THR A 10 12.05 5.92 1.47
C THR A 10 12.29 7.10 2.41
N ASP A 11 13.40 7.13 3.15
CA ASP A 11 13.64 8.18 4.16
C ASP A 11 13.68 9.59 3.55
N LYS A 12 14.17 9.71 2.31
CA LYS A 12 14.12 10.96 1.56
C LYS A 12 12.69 11.46 1.35
N ILE A 13 11.77 10.55 1.00
CA ILE A 13 10.36 10.89 0.78
C ILE A 13 9.68 11.19 2.12
N LYS A 14 9.98 10.45 3.19
CA LYS A 14 9.47 10.75 4.54
C LYS A 14 9.82 12.18 4.94
N GLY A 15 11.09 12.56 4.87
CA GLY A 15 11.53 13.91 5.22
C GLY A 15 10.85 15.00 4.39
N ALA A 16 10.76 14.80 3.08
CA ALA A 16 10.13 15.77 2.18
C ALA A 16 8.62 15.93 2.42
N VAL A 17 7.91 14.84 2.71
CA VAL A 17 6.45 14.86 2.95
C VAL A 17 6.17 15.42 4.34
N PHE A 18 6.69 14.80 5.40
CA PHE A 18 6.37 15.19 6.78
C PHE A 18 6.99 16.52 7.20
N GLY A 19 8.01 17.02 6.50
CA GLY A 19 8.57 18.36 6.72
C GLY A 19 7.69 19.49 6.17
N ASN A 20 6.89 19.23 5.14
CA ASN A 20 6.10 20.27 4.44
C ASN A 20 4.58 20.15 4.65
N VAL A 21 4.10 19.00 5.14
CA VAL A 21 2.67 18.78 5.34
C VAL A 21 2.18 19.55 6.55
N GLY A 22 1.37 20.58 6.30
CA GLY A 22 0.74 21.38 7.35
C GLY A 22 -0.51 20.75 7.97
N THR A 23 -1.21 19.89 7.21
CA THR A 23 -2.44 19.22 7.65
C THR A 23 -2.25 17.72 7.64
N MET A 24 -2.45 17.08 8.79
CA MET A 24 -2.38 15.64 8.97
C MET A 24 -3.65 15.10 9.61
N ILE A 25 -4.11 13.96 9.10
CA ILE A 25 -5.22 13.19 9.67
C ILE A 25 -4.70 11.76 9.83
N MET A 26 -4.69 11.27 11.06
CA MET A 26 -4.14 9.99 11.46
C MET A 26 -5.26 9.11 12.01
N PHE A 27 -5.49 7.97 11.37
CA PHE A 27 -6.36 6.91 11.88
C PHE A 27 -5.57 5.96 12.77
N ARG A 28 -6.18 4.86 13.20
CA ARG A 28 -5.46 3.80 13.91
C ARG A 28 -4.28 3.30 13.09
N VAL A 29 -3.10 3.28 13.71
CA VAL A 29 -1.85 2.80 13.10
C VAL A 29 -1.12 1.82 14.03
N GLY A 30 -0.11 1.13 13.50
CA GLY A 30 0.75 0.24 14.28
C GLY A 30 1.73 0.98 15.19
N VAL A 31 2.43 0.22 16.04
CA VAL A 31 3.37 0.74 17.04
C VAL A 31 4.47 1.61 16.41
N GLU A 32 5.10 1.11 15.34
CA GLU A 32 6.21 1.81 14.67
C GLU A 32 5.77 3.16 14.09
N ASP A 33 4.63 3.19 13.39
CA ASP A 33 4.07 4.40 12.81
C ASP A 33 3.61 5.39 13.91
N ALA A 34 3.06 4.88 15.03
CA ALA A 34 2.63 5.71 16.15
C ALA A 34 3.80 6.42 16.83
N GLU A 35 4.94 5.76 17.01
CA GLU A 35 6.15 6.39 17.55
C GLU A 35 6.70 7.47 16.61
N PHE A 36 6.68 7.21 15.29
CA PHE A 36 7.09 8.22 14.30
C PHE A 36 6.17 9.46 14.31
N LEU A 37 4.86 9.27 14.50
CA LEU A 37 3.87 10.35 14.47
C LEU A 37 3.76 11.13 15.79
N LYS A 38 4.34 10.62 16.88
CA LYS A 38 4.33 11.23 18.21
C LYS A 38 4.65 12.74 18.22
N PRO A 39 5.71 13.24 17.55
CA PRO A 39 6.05 14.67 17.61
C PRO A 39 4.96 15.57 17.02
N GLN A 40 4.11 15.05 16.15
CA GLN A 40 3.02 15.82 15.53
C GLN A 40 1.81 15.96 16.44
N LEU A 41 1.62 15.04 17.37
CA LEU A 41 0.46 14.97 18.27
C LEU A 41 0.78 15.43 19.70
N ALA A 42 2.06 15.44 20.07
CA ALA A 42 2.51 15.91 21.36
C ALA A 42 2.18 17.40 21.58
N PRO A 43 1.88 17.82 22.82
CA PRO A 43 1.79 16.99 24.03
C PRO A 43 0.39 16.38 24.27
N ILE A 44 -0.57 16.58 23.36
CA ILE A 44 -1.99 16.28 23.62
C ILE A 44 -2.27 14.78 23.55
N PHE A 45 -1.70 14.10 22.55
CA PHE A 45 -1.85 12.65 22.39
C PHE A 45 -0.48 11.98 22.31
N GLY A 46 -0.44 10.74 22.78
CA GLY A 46 0.73 9.86 22.71
C GLY A 46 0.55 8.73 21.69
N PRO A 47 1.61 7.91 21.49
CA PRO A 47 1.57 6.76 20.59
C PRO A 47 0.48 5.75 20.93
N ARG A 48 0.22 5.51 22.22
CA ARG A 48 -0.82 4.56 22.68
C ARG A 48 -2.22 4.98 22.26
N ASP A 49 -2.48 6.27 22.18
CA ASP A 49 -3.78 6.80 21.79
C ASP A 49 -4.08 6.51 20.32
N LEU A 50 -3.05 6.52 19.46
CA LEU A 50 -3.16 6.14 18.05
C LEU A 50 -3.38 4.64 17.86
N ILE A 51 -2.69 3.81 18.64
CA ILE A 51 -2.78 2.34 18.55
C ILE A 51 -4.17 1.86 18.98
N ASN A 52 -4.72 2.47 20.03
CA ASN A 52 -6.00 2.08 20.63
C ASN A 52 -7.20 2.83 20.02
N LEU A 53 -7.02 3.52 18.89
CA LEU A 53 -8.08 4.34 18.32
C LEU A 53 -9.22 3.48 17.75
N ASP A 54 -10.45 3.85 18.11
CA ASP A 54 -11.65 3.15 17.64
C ASP A 54 -11.87 3.32 16.13
N ASN A 55 -12.63 2.39 15.54
CA ASN A 55 -13.03 2.50 14.15
C ASN A 55 -13.81 3.80 13.92
N TYR A 56 -13.54 4.46 12.79
CA TYR A 56 -14.13 5.76 12.43
C TYR A 56 -13.71 6.94 13.33
N HIS A 57 -12.70 6.77 14.17
CA HIS A 57 -12.06 7.87 14.88
C HIS A 57 -10.69 8.18 14.26
N CYS A 58 -10.31 9.45 14.27
CA CYS A 58 -8.99 9.92 13.84
C CYS A 58 -8.51 11.08 14.72
N TYR A 59 -7.19 11.27 14.79
CA TYR A 59 -6.59 12.50 15.27
C TYR A 59 -6.21 13.38 14.09
N ALA A 60 -6.47 14.67 14.20
CA ALA A 60 -6.18 15.63 13.16
C ALA A 60 -5.41 16.82 13.72
N LYS A 61 -4.44 17.29 12.92
CA LYS A 61 -3.75 18.57 13.09
C LYS A 61 -3.91 19.30 11.78
N LEU A 62 -4.65 20.41 11.78
CA LEU A 62 -4.99 21.14 10.57
C LEU A 62 -4.14 22.39 10.45
N MET A 63 -3.76 22.76 9.23
CA MET A 63 -3.28 24.10 8.94
C MET A 63 -4.44 24.94 8.39
N VAL A 64 -4.86 25.94 9.16
CA VAL A 64 -5.97 26.83 8.82
C VAL A 64 -5.44 28.24 8.70
N LYS A 65 -5.56 28.86 7.52
CA LYS A 65 -5.06 30.22 7.23
C LYS A 65 -3.57 30.39 7.58
N GLY A 66 -2.75 29.37 7.33
CA GLY A 66 -1.31 29.38 7.62
C GLY A 66 -0.93 29.13 9.09
N GLN A 67 -1.91 28.99 10.00
CA GLN A 67 -1.68 28.64 11.39
C GLN A 67 -1.98 27.16 11.64
N THR A 68 -1.10 26.49 12.38
CA THR A 68 -1.32 25.10 12.79
C THR A 68 -2.28 25.04 13.98
N SER A 69 -3.27 24.17 13.89
CA SER A 69 -4.19 23.89 14.98
C SER A 69 -3.48 23.04 16.05
N ARG A 70 -4.02 23.10 17.27
CA ARG A 70 -3.73 22.05 18.26
C ARG A 70 -4.30 20.72 17.72
N PRO A 71 -3.61 19.58 17.93
CA PRO A 71 -4.18 18.27 17.61
C PRO A 71 -5.52 18.05 18.32
N PHE A 72 -6.50 17.48 17.62
CA PHE A 72 -7.82 17.16 18.17
C PHE A 72 -8.37 15.84 17.60
N ASN A 73 -9.35 15.24 18.26
CA ASN A 73 -10.03 14.03 17.79
C ASN A 73 -11.21 14.38 16.89
N MET A 74 -11.46 13.55 15.89
CA MET A 74 -12.58 13.66 14.98
C MET A 74 -13.21 12.27 14.79
N ARG A 75 -14.53 12.24 14.60
CA ARG A 75 -15.26 11.05 14.21
C ARG A 75 -15.68 11.19 12.74
N THR A 76 -15.37 10.19 11.94
CA THR A 76 -15.74 10.12 10.53
C THR A 76 -17.09 9.43 10.37
N TYR A 77 -17.78 9.75 9.27
CA TYR A 77 -18.98 9.03 8.90
C TYR A 77 -18.65 7.58 8.54
N PRO A 78 -19.53 6.62 8.87
CA PRO A 78 -19.39 5.26 8.37
C PRO A 78 -19.47 5.29 6.83
N PRO A 79 -18.83 4.33 6.14
CA PRO A 79 -18.96 4.20 4.70
C PRO A 79 -20.43 4.01 4.34
N VAL A 80 -20.84 4.64 3.23
CA VAL A 80 -22.18 4.46 2.68
C VAL A 80 -22.35 2.99 2.30
N GLN A 81 -23.50 2.40 2.62
CA GLN A 81 -23.80 1.03 2.20
C GLN A 81 -23.78 0.95 0.67
N GLY A 82 -22.94 0.07 0.13
CA GLY A 82 -22.86 -0.14 -1.31
C GLY A 82 -24.05 -0.94 -1.84
N ASN A 83 -24.40 -0.73 -3.10
CA ASN A 83 -25.38 -1.56 -3.79
C ASN A 83 -24.69 -2.84 -4.34
N SER A 84 -25.12 -4.00 -3.84
CA SER A 84 -24.55 -5.30 -4.23
C SER A 84 -24.74 -5.64 -5.71
N GLU A 85 -25.82 -5.17 -6.33
CA GLU A 85 -26.09 -5.38 -7.75
C GLU A 85 -25.14 -4.54 -8.59
N THR A 86 -24.97 -3.27 -8.24
CA THR A 86 -23.98 -2.39 -8.89
C THR A 86 -22.57 -2.96 -8.74
N ALA A 87 -22.20 -3.47 -7.56
CA ALA A 87 -20.90 -4.09 -7.34
C ALA A 87 -20.67 -5.32 -8.24
N LYS A 88 -21.70 -6.17 -8.43
CA LYS A 88 -21.64 -7.30 -9.36
C LYS A 88 -21.47 -6.85 -10.80
N VAL A 89 -22.22 -5.84 -11.24
CA VAL A 89 -22.13 -5.29 -12.60
C VAL A 89 -20.74 -4.72 -12.86
N VAL A 90 -20.23 -3.87 -11.97
CA VAL A 90 -18.87 -3.30 -12.08
C VAL A 90 -17.81 -4.39 -12.11
N LYS A 91 -17.93 -5.42 -11.27
CA LYS A 91 -17.01 -6.56 -11.26
C LYS A 91 -17.02 -7.34 -12.58
N ASN A 92 -18.19 -7.58 -13.15
CA ASN A 92 -18.33 -8.29 -14.41
C ASN A 92 -17.81 -7.47 -15.59
N LEU A 93 -18.14 -6.18 -15.66
CA LEU A 93 -17.61 -5.27 -16.67
C LEU A 93 -16.09 -5.16 -16.60
N SER A 94 -15.53 -5.04 -15.39
CA SER A 94 -14.08 -5.02 -15.19
C SER A 94 -13.43 -6.33 -15.62
N ARG A 95 -14.07 -7.49 -15.39
CA ARG A 95 -13.57 -8.80 -15.84
C ARG A 95 -13.63 -8.93 -17.36
N MET A 96 -14.67 -8.41 -18.02
CA MET A 96 -14.77 -8.45 -19.48
C MET A 96 -13.78 -7.50 -20.15
N ALA A 97 -13.61 -6.30 -19.59
CA ALA A 97 -12.74 -5.28 -20.17
C ALA A 97 -11.25 -5.52 -19.90
N TYR A 98 -10.91 -6.05 -18.72
CA TYR A 98 -9.51 -6.16 -18.25
C TYR A 98 -9.15 -7.54 -17.72
N GLY A 99 -10.09 -8.48 -17.65
CA GLY A 99 -9.78 -9.84 -17.21
C GLY A 99 -9.03 -10.60 -18.28
N GLN A 100 -8.06 -11.39 -17.84
CA GLN A 100 -7.34 -12.34 -18.68
C GLN A 100 -7.55 -13.75 -18.13
N GLU A 101 -7.36 -14.74 -19.00
CA GLU A 101 -7.37 -16.15 -18.60
C GLU A 101 -6.31 -16.37 -17.52
N ARG A 102 -6.72 -17.05 -16.44
CA ARG A 102 -5.85 -17.28 -15.27
C ARG A 102 -4.55 -17.96 -15.67
N GLU A 103 -4.61 -18.92 -16.59
CA GLU A 103 -3.45 -19.68 -17.06
C GLU A 103 -2.40 -18.79 -17.74
N LEU A 104 -2.83 -17.82 -18.56
CA LEU A 104 -1.90 -16.87 -19.21
C LEU A 104 -1.23 -15.96 -18.18
N VAL A 105 -1.99 -15.48 -17.19
CA VAL A 105 -1.44 -14.65 -16.10
C VAL A 105 -0.47 -15.45 -15.24
N GLU A 106 -0.76 -16.73 -14.96
CA GLU A 106 0.13 -17.60 -14.20
C GLU A 106 1.43 -17.90 -14.96
N GLN A 107 1.35 -18.20 -16.26
CA GLN A 107 2.53 -18.39 -17.12
C GLN A 107 3.38 -17.11 -17.17
N GLU A 108 2.75 -15.94 -17.31
CA GLU A 108 3.45 -14.66 -17.31
C GLU A 108 4.12 -14.36 -15.95
N ILE A 109 3.43 -14.62 -14.83
CA ILE A 109 3.99 -14.47 -13.50
C ILE A 109 5.20 -15.40 -13.32
N LEU A 110 5.12 -16.66 -13.72
CA LEU A 110 6.22 -17.63 -13.63
C LEU A 110 7.42 -17.21 -14.48
N ALA A 111 7.18 -16.78 -15.72
CA ALA A 111 8.21 -16.27 -16.61
C ALA A 111 8.92 -15.04 -16.03
N ARG A 112 8.16 -14.08 -15.46
CA ARG A 112 8.71 -12.87 -14.83
C ARG A 112 9.41 -13.15 -13.50
N ALA A 113 8.92 -14.11 -12.72
CA ALA A 113 9.48 -14.49 -11.42
C ALA A 113 10.77 -15.33 -11.54
N LYS A 114 11.18 -15.73 -12.76
CA LYS A 114 12.35 -16.60 -13.02
C LYS A 114 12.33 -17.91 -12.22
N LEU A 115 11.15 -18.36 -11.79
CA LEU A 115 10.95 -19.61 -11.08
C LEU A 115 10.46 -20.63 -12.12
N GLY A 116 11.39 -21.36 -12.74
CA GLY A 116 11.05 -22.51 -13.59
C GLY A 116 11.62 -22.52 -15.02
N VAL A 117 12.81 -21.97 -15.26
CA VAL A 117 13.60 -22.41 -16.43
C VAL A 117 14.78 -23.24 -15.91
N SER A 118 14.53 -24.52 -15.65
CA SER A 118 15.59 -25.52 -15.65
C SER A 118 16.10 -25.58 -17.09
N LEU A 119 17.34 -25.13 -17.31
CA LEU A 119 18.00 -25.27 -18.61
C LEU A 119 18.17 -26.77 -18.89
N GLU A 120 17.29 -27.35 -19.70
CA GLU A 120 17.56 -28.64 -20.33
C GLU A 120 18.79 -28.46 -21.22
N GLN A 121 19.92 -28.98 -20.77
CA GLN A 121 21.15 -29.08 -21.55
C GLN A 121 20.96 -30.17 -22.60
N THR A 122 20.55 -29.80 -23.81
CA THR A 122 20.73 -30.68 -24.98
C THR A 122 22.21 -30.71 -25.32
N GLN A 123 22.90 -31.80 -24.94
CA GLN A 123 24.27 -32.07 -25.36
C GLN A 123 24.33 -32.20 -26.90
N PRO A 124 25.28 -31.55 -27.59
CA PRO A 124 25.47 -31.75 -29.01
C PRO A 124 25.97 -33.18 -29.29
N GLN A 125 25.27 -33.90 -30.17
CA GLN A 125 25.70 -35.19 -30.71
C GLN A 125 27.11 -35.07 -31.31
N SER A 126 28.01 -35.95 -30.88
CA SER A 126 29.37 -36.09 -31.39
C SER A 126 29.37 -36.45 -32.87
N GLU A 127 30.04 -35.64 -33.70
CA GLU A 127 30.33 -35.97 -35.10
C GLU A 127 31.15 -37.27 -35.23
N PRO A 128 30.87 -38.12 -36.23
CA PRO A 128 31.66 -39.32 -36.49
C PRO A 128 33.02 -38.94 -37.10
N ARG A 129 34.12 -39.31 -36.43
CA ARG A 129 35.47 -39.24 -36.99
C ARG A 129 35.62 -40.31 -38.09
N PHE A 130 35.73 -39.89 -39.34
CA PHE A 130 36.26 -40.73 -40.42
C PHE A 130 37.79 -40.80 -40.29
N ASN A 131 38.33 -42.00 -40.09
CA ASN A 131 39.75 -42.30 -40.24
C ASN A 131 40.05 -42.57 -41.74
N LEU A 132 41.09 -41.92 -42.26
CA LEU A 132 41.89 -42.38 -43.40
C LEU A 132 43.32 -42.59 -42.91
#